data_AF-A0A363UBZ1-F1
#
_entry.id   AF-A0A363UBZ1-F1
#
_cell.length_a   1.000
_cell.length_b   1.000
_cell.length_c   1.000
_cell.angle_alpha   90.00
_cell.angle_beta   90.00
_cell.angle_gamma   90.00
#
_symmetry.space_group_name_H-M   'P 1'
#
loop_
_entity.id
_entity.type
_entity.pdbx_description
1 polymer ?
#
loop_
_entity_poly.entity_id
_entity_poly.type
_entity_poly.pdbx_seq_one_letter_code
_entity_poly.pdbx_strand_id
1 'polypeptide(L)'
;MTGRSQHEDPRFRQQIGEEMKNSYFKGFQALLFLAILVFNLGYPVGTAHAAPTNDNWASAANVSSVPFTQSISISGATVESGEPQVNVTCDGKLLALGNNTVWYKYTPGATKYVSFDTLGSNYDTYLAVWTGSALNNLTLVGCDDDNDLGYTSLFSFNAQAGTTYYIQVAKFKCLQTGCSPEPGCPPAGADTACSLTFNVKFQTFADVPYDYWAQDFINRLYNAGVTGGCNTGPLIYCPEATVTRAQMAVFLLRGIHGSAYNPPPVGSSTGFNDVSTGYWAAAWIKQLAAEGVTGGCTASPPNYCPDGPVTRAQMAVFLLKAKYGSGYTPPPVGAGTGFTDVPTTYWAAAWIKQLAAEGITGGCGGGNFCPDASVTRAQMAVFLVKTFNLP
;
A
#
# COMPACT_ATOMS: atom_id res chain seq x y z
N MET A 1 -50.75 60.07 43.20
CA MET A 1 -49.54 59.25 43.42
C MET A 1 -49.65 58.60 44.79
N THR A 2 -49.94 57.31 44.86
CA THR A 2 -49.63 56.39 45.97
C THR A 2 -50.26 55.03 45.66
N GLY A 3 -49.48 53.96 45.81
CA GLY A 3 -49.87 52.60 45.47
C GLY A 3 -50.72 51.90 46.52
N ARG A 4 -51.23 50.72 46.15
CA ARG A 4 -51.66 49.66 47.05
C ARG A 4 -51.25 48.32 46.45
N SER A 5 -50.57 47.51 47.25
CA SER A 5 -50.14 46.15 46.93
C SER A 5 -51.33 45.20 46.89
N GLN A 6 -51.27 44.21 45.99
CA GLN A 6 -52.08 43.01 46.05
C GLN A 6 -51.13 41.83 46.34
N HIS A 7 -51.52 41.09 47.36
CA HIS A 7 -50.79 40.05 48.06
C HIS A 7 -51.32 38.72 47.49
N GLU A 8 -50.53 37.98 46.72
CA GLU A 8 -50.95 36.64 46.25
C GLU A 8 -50.62 35.58 47.32
N ASP A 9 -51.62 34.78 47.70
CA ASP A 9 -51.57 33.76 48.76
C ASP A 9 -50.77 32.50 48.32
N PRO A 10 -49.68 32.12 49.01
CA PRO A 10 -48.88 30.94 48.69
C PRO A 10 -49.63 29.60 48.77
N ARG A 11 -50.80 29.54 49.42
CA ARG A 11 -51.57 28.29 49.58
C ARG A 11 -52.29 27.83 48.31
N PHE A 12 -52.46 28.70 47.30
CA PHE A 12 -53.07 28.31 46.03
C PHE A 12 -52.11 27.47 45.14
N ARG A 13 -50.78 27.64 45.29
CA ARG A 13 -49.79 26.86 44.52
C ARG A 13 -49.56 25.44 45.04
N GLN A 14 -49.94 25.14 46.29
CA GLN A 14 -49.71 23.82 46.88
C GLN A 14 -50.87 22.84 46.57
N GLN A 15 -52.08 23.35 46.31
CA GLN A 15 -53.27 22.52 46.05
C GLN A 15 -53.35 21.96 44.61
N ILE A 16 -52.69 22.61 43.64
CA ILE A 16 -52.62 22.15 42.23
C ILE A 16 -51.49 21.13 41.99
N GLY A 17 -50.55 21.00 42.94
CA GLY A 17 -49.38 20.11 42.83
C GLY A 17 -49.62 18.67 43.30
N GLU A 18 -50.62 18.43 44.13
CA GLU A 18 -50.95 17.09 44.64
C GLU A 18 -52.04 16.36 43.82
N GLU A 19 -52.94 17.08 43.15
CA GLU A 19 -53.97 16.46 42.30
C GLU A 19 -53.44 15.95 40.95
N MET A 20 -52.33 16.48 40.41
CA MET A 20 -51.71 15.96 39.17
C MET A 20 -50.80 14.74 39.39
N LYS A 21 -50.34 14.47 40.62
CA LYS A 21 -49.54 13.27 40.95
C LYS A 21 -50.40 12.01 41.16
N ASN A 22 -51.70 12.17 41.46
CA ASN A 22 -52.61 11.06 41.78
C ASN A 22 -53.41 10.51 40.58
N SER A 23 -53.37 11.16 39.41
CA SER A 23 -54.03 10.67 38.19
C SER A 23 -53.13 9.81 37.29
N TYR A 24 -51.80 9.99 37.37
CA TYR A 24 -50.83 9.16 36.61
C TYR A 24 -50.42 7.86 37.33
N PHE A 25 -50.66 7.74 38.64
CA PHE A 25 -50.25 6.56 39.42
C PHE A 25 -51.34 5.46 39.55
N LYS A 26 -52.53 5.66 38.94
CA LYS A 26 -53.68 4.74 39.03
C LYS A 26 -54.03 4.00 37.72
N GLY A 27 -53.16 4.04 36.71
CA GLY A 27 -53.36 3.38 35.41
C GLY A 27 -52.43 2.20 35.09
N PHE A 28 -51.47 1.85 35.96
CA PHE A 28 -50.42 0.87 35.66
C PHE A 28 -50.37 -0.36 36.58
N GLN A 29 -51.48 -0.69 37.25
CA GLN A 29 -51.63 -1.90 38.06
C GLN A 29 -52.97 -2.61 37.81
N ALA A 30 -53.21 -3.05 36.57
CA ALA A 30 -54.24 -4.05 36.27
C ALA A 30 -54.05 -4.61 34.85
N LEU A 31 -53.08 -5.51 34.65
CA LEU A 31 -53.09 -6.55 33.59
C LEU A 31 -51.84 -7.43 33.74
N LEU A 32 -51.82 -8.20 34.83
CA LEU A 32 -51.04 -9.42 34.94
C LEU A 32 -51.97 -10.59 34.54
N PHE A 33 -51.44 -11.59 33.82
CA PHE A 33 -52.07 -12.82 33.33
C PHE A 33 -52.74 -12.77 31.94
N LEU A 34 -51.97 -12.97 30.86
CA LEU A 34 -51.91 -14.23 30.08
C LEU A 34 -50.98 -14.06 28.86
N ALA A 35 -50.27 -15.14 28.49
CA ALA A 35 -49.45 -15.34 27.29
C ALA A 35 -47.96 -14.91 27.34
N ILE A 36 -47.16 -15.59 28.18
CA ILE A 36 -45.81 -15.99 27.76
C ILE A 36 -45.96 -17.35 27.08
N LEU A 37 -46.31 -17.34 25.79
CA LEU A 37 -45.93 -18.42 24.90
C LEU A 37 -44.53 -18.05 24.42
N VAL A 38 -43.52 -18.78 24.89
CA VAL A 38 -42.16 -18.67 24.39
C VAL A 38 -42.20 -19.10 22.92
N PHE A 39 -42.29 -18.14 22.00
CA PHE A 39 -41.87 -18.36 20.63
C PHE A 39 -40.34 -18.49 20.69
N ASN A 40 -39.87 -19.73 20.88
CA ASN A 40 -38.55 -20.13 20.42
C ASN A 40 -38.58 -20.04 18.89
N LEU A 41 -38.48 -18.81 18.36
CA LEU A 41 -37.88 -18.64 17.06
C LEU A 41 -36.43 -19.04 17.27
N GLY A 42 -36.10 -20.25 16.82
CA GLY A 42 -34.72 -20.70 16.66
C GLY A 42 -34.06 -19.80 15.63
N TYR A 43 -33.74 -18.57 16.02
CA TYR A 43 -32.67 -17.83 15.38
C TYR A 43 -31.42 -18.69 15.59
N PRO A 44 -30.70 -19.08 14.54
CA PRO A 44 -29.39 -19.66 14.73
C PRO A 44 -28.59 -18.60 15.51
N VAL A 45 -28.34 -18.87 16.79
CA VAL A 45 -27.31 -18.15 17.53
C VAL A 45 -26.04 -18.55 16.81
N GLY A 46 -25.53 -17.67 15.95
CA GLY A 46 -24.24 -17.87 15.30
C GLY A 46 -23.25 -18.28 16.39
N THR A 47 -22.63 -19.44 16.24
CA THR A 47 -21.67 -19.93 17.22
C THR A 47 -20.57 -18.88 17.35
N ALA A 48 -20.33 -18.40 18.58
CA ALA A 48 -19.24 -17.46 18.84
C ALA A 48 -17.94 -18.03 18.26
N HIS A 49 -17.25 -17.22 17.44
CA HIS A 49 -15.97 -17.64 16.87
C HIS A 49 -14.95 -17.83 18.00
N ALA A 50 -14.14 -18.88 17.93
CA ALA A 50 -13.07 -19.11 18.90
C ALA A 50 -12.00 -18.02 18.77
N ALA A 51 -11.45 -17.58 19.91
CA ALA A 51 -10.31 -16.67 19.92
C ALA A 51 -9.08 -17.35 19.25
N PRO A 52 -8.30 -16.60 18.44
CA PRO A 52 -7.08 -17.12 17.86
C PRO A 52 -6.04 -17.41 18.95
N THR A 53 -5.06 -18.25 18.65
CA THR A 53 -4.06 -18.66 19.67
C THR A 53 -3.19 -17.50 20.17
N ASN A 54 -3.06 -16.45 19.37
CA ASN A 54 -2.29 -15.25 19.68
C ASN A 54 -3.16 -14.05 20.08
N ASP A 55 -4.33 -14.33 20.69
CA ASP A 55 -5.24 -13.31 21.23
C ASP A 55 -4.57 -12.43 22.30
N ASN A 56 -3.79 -13.05 23.20
CA ASN A 56 -3.14 -12.36 24.31
C ASN A 56 -1.66 -12.07 24.03
N TRP A 57 -1.11 -11.03 24.65
CA TRP A 57 0.29 -10.65 24.52
C TRP A 57 1.25 -11.77 24.94
N ALA A 58 0.92 -12.48 26.01
CA ALA A 58 1.73 -13.60 26.50
C ALA A 58 1.82 -14.75 25.49
N SER A 59 0.79 -14.91 24.63
CA SER A 59 0.73 -15.92 23.58
C SER A 59 1.06 -15.37 22.19
N ALA A 60 1.72 -14.19 22.11
CA ALA A 60 2.10 -13.57 20.85
C ALA A 60 2.81 -14.56 19.91
N ALA A 61 2.31 -14.65 18.67
CA ALA A 61 2.83 -15.54 17.65
C ALA A 61 4.27 -15.17 17.30
N ASN A 62 5.17 -16.15 17.30
CA ASN A 62 6.59 -15.90 17.06
C ASN A 62 6.91 -15.85 15.57
N VAL A 63 7.43 -14.71 15.10
CA VAL A 63 8.01 -14.57 13.77
C VAL A 63 9.41 -15.19 13.78
N SER A 64 9.48 -16.49 13.48
CA SER A 64 10.71 -17.29 13.60
C SER A 64 11.72 -17.05 12.47
N SER A 65 11.26 -16.59 11.31
CA SER A 65 12.08 -16.25 10.15
C SER A 65 11.41 -15.14 9.34
N VAL A 66 12.18 -14.39 8.56
CA VAL A 66 11.67 -13.39 7.63
C VAL A 66 12.20 -13.74 6.23
N PRO A 67 11.34 -13.85 5.19
CA PRO A 67 9.94 -13.46 5.18
C PRO A 67 9.04 -14.37 6.03
N PHE A 68 7.96 -13.79 6.55
CA PHE A 68 6.91 -14.47 7.31
C PHE A 68 5.55 -14.06 6.76
N THR A 69 4.63 -15.01 6.64
CA THR A 69 3.22 -14.76 6.35
C THR A 69 2.38 -15.69 7.21
N GLN A 70 1.36 -15.15 7.84
CA GLN A 70 0.33 -15.93 8.53
C GLN A 70 -1.05 -15.36 8.23
N SER A 71 -1.98 -16.24 7.84
CA SER A 71 -3.40 -15.89 7.71
C SER A 71 -4.22 -16.58 8.80
N ILE A 72 -4.99 -15.82 9.56
CA ILE A 72 -5.86 -16.30 10.65
C ILE A 72 -7.21 -15.59 10.63
N SER A 73 -8.21 -16.22 11.23
CA SER A 73 -9.45 -15.53 11.62
C SER A 73 -9.24 -14.79 12.93
N ILE A 74 -9.62 -13.51 12.98
CA ILE A 74 -9.65 -12.70 14.21
C ILE A 74 -11.08 -12.44 14.70
N SER A 75 -12.08 -13.13 14.13
CA SER A 75 -13.49 -12.92 14.48
C SER A 75 -13.81 -13.20 15.94
N GLY A 76 -13.07 -14.11 16.58
CA GLY A 76 -13.21 -14.42 18.00
C GLY A 76 -12.21 -13.70 18.90
N ALA A 77 -11.35 -12.84 18.34
CA ALA A 77 -10.32 -12.18 19.12
C ALA A 77 -10.91 -11.15 20.10
N THR A 78 -10.29 -11.02 21.25
CA THR A 78 -10.70 -10.12 22.33
C THR A 78 -9.63 -9.08 22.59
N VAL A 79 -9.89 -8.15 23.51
CA VAL A 79 -8.88 -7.19 23.97
C VAL A 79 -8.45 -7.58 25.37
N GLU A 80 -7.17 -7.88 25.55
CA GLU A 80 -6.62 -8.26 26.85
C GLU A 80 -6.63 -7.05 27.82
N SER A 81 -6.89 -7.32 29.11
CA SER A 81 -6.81 -6.28 30.13
C SER A 81 -5.36 -5.79 30.29
N GLY A 82 -5.15 -4.48 30.13
CA GLY A 82 -3.83 -3.87 30.24
C GLY A 82 -3.10 -3.69 28.92
N GLU A 83 -3.72 -4.04 27.78
CA GLU A 83 -3.18 -3.68 26.48
C GLU A 83 -2.96 -2.16 26.34
N PRO A 84 -1.79 -1.74 25.81
CA PRO A 84 -1.47 -0.33 25.70
C PRO A 84 -2.33 0.36 24.64
N GLN A 85 -2.70 1.61 24.93
CA GLN A 85 -3.34 2.51 23.97
C GLN A 85 -2.28 3.20 23.13
N VAL A 86 -2.53 3.36 21.84
CA VAL A 86 -1.75 4.26 21.00
C VAL A 86 -2.19 5.69 21.27
N ASN A 87 -1.40 6.38 22.10
CA ASN A 87 -1.68 7.75 22.54
C ASN A 87 -1.04 8.81 21.62
N VAL A 88 -0.75 8.46 20.37
CA VAL A 88 -0.18 9.35 19.36
C VAL A 88 -1.04 9.32 18.10
N THR A 89 -0.80 10.23 17.17
CA THR A 89 -1.40 10.18 15.85
C THR A 89 -0.65 9.19 14.95
N CYS A 90 -1.37 8.24 14.36
CA CYS A 90 -0.89 7.41 13.25
C CYS A 90 -1.61 7.92 12.00
N ASP A 91 -0.86 8.19 10.92
CA ASP A 91 -1.39 8.74 9.66
C ASP A 91 -2.28 9.99 9.84
N GLY A 92 -1.92 10.80 10.83
CA GLY A 92 -2.63 12.03 11.19
C GLY A 92 -3.93 11.84 11.98
N LYS A 93 -4.31 10.60 12.32
CA LYS A 93 -5.52 10.27 13.09
C LYS A 93 -5.15 9.83 14.51
N LEU A 94 -5.91 10.29 15.52
CA LEU A 94 -5.78 9.77 16.89
C LEU A 94 -6.45 8.41 16.95
N LEU A 95 -5.67 7.36 17.16
CA LEU A 95 -6.17 6.00 17.19
C LEU A 95 -6.72 5.63 18.58
N ALA A 96 -7.77 4.84 18.58
CA ALA A 96 -8.33 4.20 19.76
C ALA A 96 -7.59 2.89 20.07
N LEU A 97 -7.85 2.29 21.24
CA LEU A 97 -7.68 0.84 21.37
C LEU A 97 -8.49 0.18 20.26
N GLY A 98 -7.77 -0.50 19.36
CA GLY A 98 -8.40 -1.36 18.38
C GLY A 98 -9.28 -2.40 19.05
N ASN A 99 -10.27 -2.91 18.32
CA ASN A 99 -11.04 -4.07 18.78
C ASN A 99 -10.39 -5.35 18.22
N ASN A 100 -10.60 -6.48 18.88
CA ASN A 100 -10.16 -7.79 18.39
C ASN A 100 -8.65 -7.82 18.10
N THR A 101 -7.87 -7.58 19.14
CA THR A 101 -6.42 -7.48 19.06
C THR A 101 -5.80 -8.87 19.00
N VAL A 102 -4.74 -8.98 18.20
CA VAL A 102 -3.87 -10.16 18.18
C VAL A 102 -2.43 -9.70 18.21
N TRP A 103 -1.56 -10.57 18.75
CA TRP A 103 -0.18 -10.23 19.01
C TRP A 103 0.79 -11.11 18.22
N TYR A 104 1.83 -10.48 17.70
CA TYR A 104 3.01 -11.13 17.15
C TYR A 104 4.24 -10.64 17.89
N LYS A 105 5.33 -11.41 17.84
CA LYS A 105 6.64 -10.99 18.36
C LYS A 105 7.74 -11.33 17.39
N TYR A 106 8.72 -10.44 17.28
CA TYR A 106 9.88 -10.60 16.42
C TYR A 106 11.15 -10.07 17.12
N THR A 107 12.19 -10.89 17.11
CA THR A 107 13.51 -10.53 17.64
C THR A 107 14.53 -10.68 16.51
N PRO A 108 14.98 -9.60 15.85
CA PRO A 108 15.92 -9.70 14.75
C PRO A 108 17.29 -10.17 15.24
N GLY A 109 17.91 -11.10 14.52
CA GLY A 109 19.29 -11.53 14.78
C GLY A 109 20.37 -10.52 14.36
N ALA A 110 20.01 -9.48 13.60
CA ALA A 110 20.90 -8.42 13.14
C ALA A 110 20.11 -7.12 12.98
N THR A 111 20.74 -5.96 13.20
CA THR A 111 20.08 -4.66 13.01
C THR A 111 19.78 -4.45 11.54
N LYS A 112 18.49 -4.30 11.21
CA LYS A 112 18.02 -4.17 9.83
C LYS A 112 16.64 -3.54 9.75
N TYR A 113 16.38 -2.91 8.61
CA TYR A 113 15.07 -2.39 8.30
C TYR A 113 14.09 -3.54 8.03
N VAL A 114 13.03 -3.61 8.83
CA VAL A 114 11.98 -4.61 8.76
C VAL A 114 10.64 -3.91 8.58
N SER A 115 9.74 -4.57 7.87
CA SER A 115 8.36 -4.12 7.69
C SER A 115 7.39 -5.17 8.16
N PHE A 116 6.28 -4.68 8.69
CA PHE A 116 5.13 -5.43 9.10
C PHE A 116 3.94 -4.87 8.31
N ASP A 117 3.24 -5.73 7.56
CA ASP A 117 2.09 -5.32 6.75
C ASP A 117 0.92 -6.29 6.94
N THR A 118 -0.30 -5.79 6.71
CA THR A 118 -1.52 -6.60 6.75
C THR A 118 -2.16 -6.80 5.36
N LEU A 119 -1.36 -6.65 4.29
CA LEU A 119 -1.83 -6.78 2.91
C LEU A 119 -2.43 -8.17 2.68
N GLY A 120 -3.61 -8.19 2.06
CA GLY A 120 -4.40 -9.40 1.86
C GLY A 120 -5.41 -9.69 2.99
N SER A 121 -5.54 -8.79 3.97
CA SER A 121 -6.65 -8.83 4.93
C SER A 121 -7.95 -8.35 4.29
N ASN A 122 -9.10 -8.81 4.81
CA ASN A 122 -10.42 -8.49 4.28
C ASN A 122 -11.20 -7.45 5.11
N TYR A 123 -10.50 -6.76 6.01
CA TYR A 123 -11.06 -5.76 6.92
C TYR A 123 -10.05 -4.63 7.12
N ASP A 124 -10.56 -3.49 7.56
CA ASP A 124 -9.76 -2.34 7.95
C ASP A 124 -8.90 -2.63 9.19
N THR A 125 -7.59 -2.69 8.99
CA THR A 125 -6.63 -3.09 10.03
C THR A 125 -6.01 -1.89 10.72
N TYR A 126 -5.53 -2.13 11.92
CA TYR A 126 -4.62 -1.23 12.61
C TYR A 126 -3.39 -2.03 13.06
N LEU A 127 -2.20 -1.43 12.96
CA LEU A 127 -0.95 -2.04 13.36
C LEU A 127 -0.15 -1.09 14.25
N ALA A 128 0.30 -1.59 15.42
CA ALA A 128 1.23 -0.88 16.28
C ALA A 128 2.39 -1.78 16.70
N VAL A 129 3.59 -1.24 16.63
CA VAL A 129 4.82 -1.92 17.07
C VAL A 129 5.29 -1.35 18.39
N TRP A 130 5.55 -2.26 19.32
CA TRP A 130 5.94 -1.98 20.68
C TRP A 130 7.27 -2.65 21.03
N THR A 131 7.96 -2.14 22.04
CA THR A 131 9.11 -2.79 22.67
C THR A 131 9.03 -2.67 24.19
N GLY A 132 9.59 -3.63 24.93
CA GLY A 132 9.54 -3.67 26.38
C GLY A 132 9.48 -5.09 26.93
N SER A 133 9.27 -5.21 28.24
CA SER A 133 9.30 -6.51 28.94
C SER A 133 7.98 -6.91 29.61
N ALA A 134 6.98 -6.03 29.62
CA ALA A 134 5.67 -6.31 30.22
C ALA A 134 4.58 -5.53 29.48
N LEU A 135 3.39 -6.14 29.33
CA LEU A 135 2.24 -5.59 28.60
C LEU A 135 1.86 -4.16 29.04
N ASN A 136 1.86 -3.91 30.35
CA ASN A 136 1.52 -2.63 30.95
C ASN A 136 2.68 -1.61 30.99
N ASN A 137 3.83 -1.94 30.39
CA ASN A 137 5.01 -1.08 30.34
C ASN A 137 5.72 -1.18 28.97
N LEU A 138 4.92 -1.34 27.90
CA LEU A 138 5.41 -1.29 26.53
C LEU A 138 5.60 0.16 26.08
N THR A 139 6.66 0.37 25.30
CA THR A 139 6.95 1.65 24.63
C THR A 139 6.62 1.53 23.16
N LEU A 140 5.85 2.48 22.63
CA LEU A 140 5.49 2.53 21.21
C LEU A 140 6.72 2.85 20.37
N VAL A 141 6.98 2.04 19.35
CA VAL A 141 7.99 2.28 18.30
C VAL A 141 7.36 3.06 17.15
N GLY A 142 6.13 2.70 16.79
CA GLY A 142 5.31 3.41 15.81
C GLY A 142 4.08 2.59 15.43
N CYS A 143 3.26 3.13 14.55
CA CYS A 143 1.95 2.61 14.20
C CYS A 143 1.53 3.08 12.81
N ASP A 144 0.52 2.41 12.26
CA ASP A 144 -0.09 2.69 10.96
C ASP A 144 -1.54 2.16 10.97
N ASP A 145 -2.50 2.87 10.37
CA ASP A 145 -3.87 2.37 10.12
C ASP A 145 -4.09 2.03 8.65
N ASP A 146 -3.88 3.01 7.75
CA ASP A 146 -4.09 2.85 6.32
C ASP A 146 -2.78 3.02 5.53
N ASN A 147 -2.42 2.03 4.71
CA ASN A 147 -1.37 2.20 3.72
C ASN A 147 -1.86 2.96 2.47
N ASP A 148 -0.92 3.44 1.66
CA ASP A 148 -1.20 4.17 0.40
C ASP A 148 -2.01 3.36 -0.64
N LEU A 149 -2.22 2.05 -0.43
CA LEU A 149 -2.90 1.14 -1.35
C LEU A 149 -4.31 0.73 -0.86
N GLY A 150 -4.72 1.08 0.36
CA GLY A 150 -6.04 0.79 0.92
C GLY A 150 -6.08 0.67 2.44
N TYR A 151 -7.15 0.07 2.98
CA TYR A 151 -7.46 -0.02 4.42
C TYR A 151 -6.61 -1.02 5.22
N THR A 152 -5.42 -1.35 4.74
CA THR A 152 -4.53 -2.31 5.40
C THR A 152 -3.30 -1.57 5.85
N SER A 153 -2.77 -1.92 7.00
CA SER A 153 -1.66 -1.19 7.61
C SER A 153 -0.30 -1.70 7.14
N LEU A 154 0.70 -0.83 7.14
CA LEU A 154 2.09 -1.11 6.88
C LEU A 154 2.97 -0.20 7.74
N PHE A 155 3.75 -0.77 8.66
CA PHE A 155 4.74 -0.01 9.42
C PHE A 155 6.14 -0.60 9.26
N SER A 156 7.13 0.27 9.09
CA SER A 156 8.50 -0.14 8.82
C SER A 156 9.51 0.72 9.55
N PHE A 157 10.52 0.09 10.15
CA PHE A 157 11.57 0.79 10.89
C PHE A 157 12.87 -0.03 10.95
N ASN A 158 13.95 0.60 11.40
CA ASN A 158 15.23 -0.05 11.64
C ASN A 158 15.25 -0.80 12.99
N ALA A 159 14.92 -2.09 12.97
CA ALA A 159 14.86 -2.93 14.15
C ALA A 159 16.26 -3.34 14.62
N GLN A 160 16.53 -3.18 15.92
CA GLN A 160 17.83 -3.43 16.53
C GLN A 160 18.03 -4.89 16.87
N ALA A 161 19.22 -5.44 16.57
CA ALA A 161 19.58 -6.82 16.88
C ALA A 161 19.31 -7.16 18.36
N GLY A 162 18.64 -8.30 18.61
CA GLY A 162 18.36 -8.79 19.97
C GLY A 162 17.23 -8.08 20.72
N THR A 163 16.71 -6.95 20.23
CA THR A 163 15.54 -6.28 20.80
C THR A 163 14.27 -7.01 20.36
N THR A 164 13.41 -7.39 21.31
CA THR A 164 12.12 -8.00 20.96
C THR A 164 11.09 -6.92 20.70
N TYR A 165 10.48 -6.98 19.52
CA TYR A 165 9.38 -6.13 19.11
C TYR A 165 8.08 -6.92 19.16
N TYR A 166 7.05 -6.34 19.77
CA TYR A 166 5.70 -6.88 19.82
C TYR A 166 4.83 -6.11 18.84
N ILE A 167 4.11 -6.81 17.98
CA ILE A 167 3.26 -6.22 16.95
C ILE A 167 1.83 -6.54 17.32
N GLN A 168 1.09 -5.50 17.71
CA GLN A 168 -0.34 -5.55 17.96
C GLN A 168 -1.02 -5.27 16.62
N VAL A 169 -1.87 -6.19 16.17
CA VAL A 169 -2.75 -5.97 15.02
C VAL A 169 -4.18 -6.02 15.52
N ALA A 170 -5.01 -5.08 15.12
CA ALA A 170 -6.41 -5.06 15.51
C ALA A 170 -7.30 -4.67 14.35
N LYS A 171 -8.60 -4.76 14.57
CA LYS A 171 -9.59 -4.07 13.75
C LYS A 171 -9.60 -2.58 14.09
N PHE A 172 -9.49 -1.73 13.07
CA PHE A 172 -9.57 -0.29 13.25
C PHE A 172 -10.90 0.13 13.90
N LYS A 173 -10.82 1.16 14.74
CA LYS A 173 -11.96 1.74 15.44
C LYS A 173 -11.77 3.25 15.54
N CYS A 174 -12.49 4.01 14.73
CA CYS A 174 -12.50 5.47 14.90
C CYS A 174 -13.32 5.87 16.14
N LEU A 175 -12.75 6.73 16.99
CA LEU A 175 -13.43 7.36 18.14
C LEU A 175 -13.80 8.84 17.91
N GLN A 176 -13.48 9.42 16.74
CA GLN A 176 -13.77 10.81 16.42
C GLN A 176 -15.15 11.00 15.77
N THR A 177 -15.81 12.10 16.12
CA THR A 177 -17.07 12.54 15.50
C THR A 177 -16.83 12.90 14.03
N GLY A 178 -17.40 12.12 13.09
CA GLY A 178 -17.33 12.40 11.65
C GLY A 178 -16.51 11.42 10.80
N CYS A 179 -15.92 10.37 11.40
CA CYS A 179 -15.36 9.26 10.63
C CYS A 179 -16.47 8.46 9.93
N SER A 180 -16.25 8.11 8.66
CA SER A 180 -17.12 7.17 7.95
C SER A 180 -17.08 5.80 8.66
N PRO A 181 -18.19 5.04 8.73
CA PRO A 181 -18.11 3.61 9.00
C PRO A 181 -17.35 2.97 7.83
N GLU A 182 -16.04 2.81 8.02
CA GLU A 182 -15.11 2.04 7.18
C GLU A 182 -15.71 0.64 6.94
N PRO A 183 -15.39 -0.07 5.84
CA PRO A 183 -15.89 -1.42 5.59
C PRO A 183 -15.38 -2.35 6.70
N GLY A 184 -16.13 -2.41 7.79
CA GLY A 184 -16.00 -3.45 8.80
C GLY A 184 -16.13 -4.80 8.12
N CYS A 185 -15.66 -5.85 8.79
CA CYS A 185 -15.82 -7.23 8.32
C CYS A 185 -17.21 -7.41 7.68
N PRO A 186 -17.31 -8.11 6.53
CA PRO A 186 -18.50 -8.09 5.67
C PRO A 186 -19.81 -8.14 6.46
N PRO A 187 -20.83 -7.33 6.10
CA PRO A 187 -22.01 -7.12 6.93
C PRO A 187 -22.66 -8.43 7.35
N ALA A 188 -22.99 -8.51 8.65
CA ALA A 188 -23.57 -9.68 9.31
C ALA A 188 -24.82 -10.16 8.55
N GLY A 189 -24.70 -11.32 7.91
CA GLY A 189 -25.70 -11.91 7.01
C GLY A 189 -25.19 -13.15 6.28
N ALA A 190 -23.87 -13.31 6.20
CA ALA A 190 -23.18 -14.58 5.97
C ALA A 190 -22.01 -14.66 6.95
N ASP A 191 -21.69 -15.82 7.51
CA ASP A 191 -20.58 -16.10 8.45
C ASP A 191 -19.18 -15.82 7.83
N THR A 192 -18.93 -14.61 7.33
CA THR A 192 -17.67 -14.27 6.67
C THR A 192 -16.72 -13.71 7.72
N ALA A 193 -15.82 -14.57 8.20
CA ALA A 193 -14.85 -14.23 9.23
C ALA A 193 -13.95 -13.05 8.83
N CYS A 194 -13.54 -12.25 9.82
CA CYS A 194 -12.48 -11.26 9.68
C CYS A 194 -11.15 -12.02 9.49
N SER A 195 -10.64 -12.04 8.28
CA SER A 195 -9.41 -12.73 7.91
C SER A 195 -8.26 -11.73 7.93
N LEU A 196 -7.35 -11.89 8.89
CA LEU A 196 -6.07 -11.19 8.94
C LEU A 196 -5.05 -11.97 8.13
N THR A 197 -4.35 -11.29 7.23
CA THR A 197 -3.07 -11.75 6.69
C THR A 197 -1.99 -10.85 7.24
N PHE A 198 -1.07 -11.37 8.03
CA PHE A 198 0.06 -10.62 8.59
C PHE A 198 1.36 -11.05 7.92
N ASN A 199 2.13 -10.08 7.43
CA ASN A 199 3.38 -10.30 6.73
C ASN A 199 4.53 -9.58 7.43
N VAL A 200 5.72 -10.22 7.45
CA VAL A 200 6.97 -9.59 7.86
C VAL A 200 8.00 -9.76 6.77
N LYS A 201 8.66 -8.67 6.37
CA LYS A 201 9.63 -8.65 5.26
C LYS A 201 10.83 -7.73 5.58
N PHE A 202 12.00 -7.98 4.97
CA PHE A 202 13.17 -7.09 5.05
C PHE A 202 13.28 -6.16 3.85
N GLN A 203 13.66 -4.90 4.09
CA GLN A 203 13.91 -3.98 2.98
C GLN A 203 15.00 -4.56 2.09
N THR A 204 14.67 -4.71 0.81
CA THR A 204 15.64 -5.12 -0.21
C THR A 204 16.70 -4.04 -0.38
N PHE A 205 16.29 -2.78 -0.48
CA PHE A 205 17.19 -1.64 -0.68
C PHE A 205 17.10 -0.67 0.51
N ALA A 206 18.25 -0.20 0.98
CA ALA A 206 18.36 0.68 2.14
C ALA A 206 17.75 2.08 1.93
N ASP A 207 17.58 2.51 0.67
CA ASP A 207 17.03 3.80 0.26
C ASP A 207 15.64 3.67 -0.40
N VAL A 208 15.00 2.51 -0.27
CA VAL A 208 13.62 2.30 -0.74
C VAL A 208 12.77 1.84 0.46
N PRO A 209 12.18 2.82 1.18
CA PRO A 209 11.18 2.55 2.21
C PRO A 209 10.05 1.63 1.72
N TYR A 210 9.41 0.86 2.61
CA TYR A 210 8.35 -0.07 2.21
C TYR A 210 7.07 0.63 1.75
N ASP A 211 6.80 1.78 2.34
CA ASP A 211 5.77 2.76 1.98
C ASP A 211 6.17 3.61 0.77
N TYR A 212 7.37 3.44 0.22
CA TYR A 212 7.72 4.14 -1.01
C TYR A 212 6.81 3.68 -2.16
N TRP A 213 6.16 4.61 -2.84
CA TRP A 213 5.12 4.37 -3.84
C TRP A 213 5.48 3.35 -4.94
N ALA A 214 6.76 3.20 -5.29
CA ALA A 214 7.24 2.24 -6.30
C ALA A 214 7.92 1.01 -5.71
N GLN A 215 7.86 0.79 -4.40
CA GLN A 215 8.64 -0.24 -3.71
C GLN A 215 8.35 -1.65 -4.24
N ASP A 216 7.07 -2.00 -4.42
CA ASP A 216 6.68 -3.30 -4.98
C ASP A 216 7.32 -3.52 -6.36
N PHE A 217 7.18 -2.53 -7.25
CA PHE A 217 7.76 -2.58 -8.59
C PHE A 217 9.29 -2.67 -8.57
N ILE A 218 9.95 -1.95 -7.66
CA ILE A 218 11.40 -1.99 -7.50
C ILE A 218 11.86 -3.38 -7.04
N ASN A 219 11.15 -3.98 -6.08
CA ASN A 219 11.44 -5.33 -5.59
C ASN A 219 11.22 -6.37 -6.68
N ARG A 220 10.12 -6.30 -7.41
CA ARG A 220 9.82 -7.20 -8.53
C ARG A 220 10.89 -7.10 -9.62
N LEU A 221 11.31 -5.88 -9.96
CA LEU A 221 12.40 -5.66 -10.90
C LEU A 221 13.73 -6.27 -10.42
N TYR A 222 14.04 -6.16 -9.11
CA TYR A 222 15.22 -6.76 -8.50
C TYR A 222 15.15 -8.29 -8.45
N ASN A 223 14.02 -8.85 -8.02
CA ASN A 223 13.78 -10.29 -7.94
C ASN A 223 13.81 -10.95 -9.32
N ALA A 224 13.32 -10.24 -10.34
CA ALA A 224 13.45 -10.64 -11.74
C ALA A 224 14.90 -10.55 -12.26
N GLY A 225 15.86 -10.09 -11.45
CA GLY A 225 17.28 -9.96 -11.78
C GLY A 225 17.59 -8.92 -12.86
N VAL A 226 16.67 -7.98 -13.11
CA VAL A 226 16.84 -6.94 -14.13
C VAL A 226 17.75 -5.82 -13.62
N THR A 227 17.68 -5.49 -12.33
CA THR A 227 18.48 -4.46 -11.65
C THR A 227 19.26 -5.03 -10.47
N GLY A 228 20.46 -4.51 -10.23
CA GLY A 228 21.23 -4.77 -9.00
C GLY A 228 21.26 -3.59 -8.04
N GLY A 229 20.54 -2.51 -8.35
CA GLY A 229 20.69 -1.22 -7.66
C GLY A 229 21.88 -0.40 -8.19
N CYS A 230 22.16 0.73 -7.52
CA CYS A 230 23.28 1.61 -7.79
C CYS A 230 24.48 1.39 -6.84
N ASN A 231 24.27 0.69 -5.71
CA ASN A 231 25.33 0.22 -4.82
C ASN A 231 24.98 -1.17 -4.30
N THR A 232 25.98 -2.01 -4.06
CA THR A 232 25.83 -3.40 -3.55
C THR A 232 26.31 -3.59 -2.11
N GLY A 233 26.92 -2.56 -1.51
CA GLY A 233 27.32 -2.57 -0.10
C GLY A 233 27.33 -1.15 0.50
N PRO A 234 26.27 -0.71 1.21
CA PRO A 234 24.97 -1.36 1.36
C PRO A 234 24.20 -1.44 0.02
N LEU A 235 23.19 -2.29 -0.05
CA LEU A 235 22.33 -2.42 -1.23
C LEU A 235 21.43 -1.18 -1.35
N ILE A 236 21.64 -0.37 -2.40
CA ILE A 236 20.95 0.92 -2.64
C ILE A 236 20.39 0.91 -4.07
N TYR A 237 19.15 1.37 -4.27
CA TYR A 237 18.47 1.39 -5.56
C TYR A 237 18.67 2.70 -6.34
N CYS A 238 18.75 3.84 -5.66
CA CYS A 238 18.72 5.21 -6.18
C CYS A 238 17.40 5.53 -6.94
N PRO A 239 16.23 5.52 -6.29
CA PRO A 239 14.93 5.61 -6.98
C PRO A 239 14.73 6.92 -7.77
N GLU A 240 15.26 8.03 -7.29
CA GLU A 240 15.09 9.36 -7.91
C GLU A 240 16.11 9.68 -9.00
N ALA A 241 17.15 8.86 -9.17
CA ALA A 241 18.14 9.09 -10.22
C ALA A 241 17.51 8.84 -11.61
N THR A 242 17.92 9.63 -12.59
CA THR A 242 17.50 9.44 -13.99
C THR A 242 18.22 8.25 -14.62
N VAL A 243 17.55 7.59 -15.56
CA VAL A 243 18.10 6.42 -16.26
C VAL A 243 18.75 6.86 -17.57
N THR A 244 20.01 6.51 -17.77
CA THR A 244 20.70 6.76 -19.04
C THR A 244 20.26 5.78 -20.12
N ARG A 245 20.43 6.15 -21.38
CA ARG A 245 20.11 5.27 -22.53
C ARG A 245 20.93 3.97 -22.48
N ALA A 246 22.21 4.05 -22.13
CA ALA A 246 23.07 2.87 -21.95
C ALA A 246 22.54 1.92 -20.87
N GLN A 247 22.12 2.45 -19.72
CA GLN A 247 21.50 1.64 -18.66
C GLN A 247 20.19 1.01 -19.13
N MET A 248 19.34 1.78 -19.83
CA MET A 248 18.07 1.30 -20.36
C MET A 248 18.24 0.12 -21.32
N ALA A 249 19.32 0.08 -22.11
CA ALA A 249 19.59 -1.07 -22.98
C ALA A 249 19.78 -2.37 -22.19
N VAL A 250 20.46 -2.31 -21.05
CA VAL A 250 20.60 -3.46 -20.15
C VAL A 250 19.24 -3.87 -19.59
N PHE A 251 18.48 -2.89 -19.07
CA PHE A 251 17.21 -3.17 -18.41
C PHE A 251 16.14 -3.74 -19.35
N LEU A 252 16.05 -3.22 -20.59
CA LEU A 252 15.12 -3.74 -21.59
C LEU A 252 15.49 -5.17 -22.01
N LEU A 253 16.75 -5.41 -22.34
CA LEU A 253 17.20 -6.74 -22.79
C LEU A 253 17.05 -7.80 -21.69
N ARG A 254 17.36 -7.47 -20.43
CA ARG A 254 17.08 -8.38 -19.30
C ARG A 254 15.58 -8.51 -19.01
N GLY A 255 14.80 -7.44 -19.22
CA GLY A 255 13.35 -7.47 -19.04
C GLY A 255 12.65 -8.42 -20.01
N ILE A 256 13.10 -8.49 -21.27
CA ILE A 256 12.51 -9.35 -22.30
C ILE A 256 13.11 -10.75 -22.38
N HIS A 257 14.42 -10.91 -22.12
CA HIS A 257 15.12 -12.21 -22.25
C HIS A 257 15.42 -12.90 -20.92
N GLY A 258 15.18 -12.23 -19.79
CA GLY A 258 15.45 -12.73 -18.44
C GLY A 258 16.80 -12.32 -17.85
N SER A 259 16.96 -12.55 -16.55
CA SER A 259 18.13 -12.12 -15.75
C SER A 259 19.48 -12.69 -16.20
N ALA A 260 19.48 -13.91 -16.74
CA ALA A 260 20.67 -14.59 -17.22
C ALA A 260 21.13 -14.14 -18.62
N TYR A 261 20.36 -13.28 -19.28
CA TYR A 261 20.68 -12.84 -20.62
C TYR A 261 22.00 -12.06 -20.65
N ASN A 262 22.84 -12.37 -21.63
CA ASN A 262 24.03 -11.63 -21.97
C ASN A 262 24.12 -11.49 -23.49
N PRO A 263 24.26 -10.27 -24.04
CA PRO A 263 24.30 -10.06 -25.48
C PRO A 263 25.57 -10.67 -26.10
N PRO A 264 25.54 -11.02 -27.40
CA PRO A 264 26.73 -11.43 -28.15
C PRO A 264 27.85 -10.38 -28.10
N PRO A 265 29.13 -10.78 -28.24
CA PRO A 265 30.25 -9.84 -28.31
C PRO A 265 30.09 -8.78 -29.42
N VAL A 266 30.58 -7.56 -29.15
CA VAL A 266 30.45 -6.41 -30.07
C VAL A 266 31.08 -6.65 -31.43
N GLY A 267 32.21 -7.37 -31.50
CA GLY A 267 33.02 -7.47 -32.71
C GLY A 267 33.70 -6.14 -33.04
N SER A 268 33.84 -5.82 -34.33
CA SER A 268 34.59 -4.64 -34.80
C SER A 268 33.81 -3.32 -34.76
N SER A 269 32.49 -3.34 -34.58
CA SER A 269 31.66 -2.14 -34.56
C SER A 269 30.36 -2.35 -33.77
N THR A 270 29.92 -1.27 -33.10
CA THR A 270 28.63 -1.16 -32.43
C THR A 270 27.50 -0.77 -33.39
N GLY A 271 27.83 -0.25 -34.58
CA GLY A 271 26.90 0.40 -35.49
C GLY A 271 26.64 1.88 -35.20
N PHE A 272 27.20 2.42 -34.12
CA PHE A 272 27.05 3.83 -33.72
C PHE A 272 28.41 4.51 -33.63
N ASN A 273 28.49 5.73 -34.12
CA ASN A 273 29.72 6.52 -34.21
C ASN A 273 30.20 7.04 -32.84
N ASP A 274 29.29 7.23 -31.88
CA ASP A 274 29.56 7.73 -30.53
C ASP A 274 29.68 6.61 -29.48
N VAL A 275 29.65 5.33 -29.88
CA VAL A 275 29.81 4.19 -28.97
C VAL A 275 31.02 3.35 -29.39
N SER A 276 32.12 3.53 -28.66
CA SER A 276 33.32 2.69 -28.78
C SER A 276 33.01 1.22 -28.50
N THR A 277 33.70 0.29 -29.17
CA THR A 277 33.57 -1.16 -28.92
C THR A 277 34.01 -1.57 -27.52
N GLY A 278 34.83 -0.75 -26.84
CA GLY A 278 35.23 -0.93 -25.45
C GLY A 278 34.30 -0.27 -24.42
N TYR A 279 33.25 0.43 -24.85
CA TYR A 279 32.28 1.03 -23.91
C TYR A 279 31.52 -0.07 -23.17
N TRP A 280 31.29 0.11 -21.86
CA TRP A 280 30.76 -0.93 -20.98
C TRP A 280 29.41 -1.50 -21.45
N ALA A 281 28.56 -0.67 -22.09
CA ALA A 281 27.26 -1.08 -22.61
C ALA A 281 27.28 -1.39 -24.13
N ALA A 282 28.45 -1.41 -24.78
CA ALA A 282 28.55 -1.52 -26.24
C ALA A 282 27.80 -2.75 -26.80
N ALA A 283 27.94 -3.93 -26.16
CA ALA A 283 27.26 -5.15 -26.59
C ALA A 283 25.73 -5.05 -26.41
N TRP A 284 25.29 -4.46 -25.30
CA TRP A 284 23.88 -4.24 -24.99
C TRP A 284 23.23 -3.26 -25.97
N ILE A 285 23.91 -2.15 -26.27
CA ILE A 285 23.44 -1.14 -27.21
C ILE A 285 23.32 -1.73 -28.62
N LYS A 286 24.37 -2.44 -29.08
CA LYS A 286 24.36 -3.12 -30.38
C LYS A 286 23.21 -4.10 -30.48
N GLN A 287 23.01 -4.92 -29.44
CA GLN A 287 21.95 -5.92 -29.43
C GLN A 287 20.56 -5.29 -29.42
N LEU A 288 20.33 -4.24 -28.61
CA LEU A 288 19.06 -3.53 -28.58
C LEU A 288 18.71 -2.91 -29.96
N ALA A 289 19.72 -2.41 -30.68
CA ALA A 289 19.57 -1.92 -32.04
C ALA A 289 19.30 -3.06 -33.04
N ALA A 290 19.98 -4.20 -32.89
CA ALA A 290 19.76 -5.38 -33.73
C ALA A 290 18.33 -5.95 -33.57
N GLU A 291 17.75 -5.84 -32.37
CA GLU A 291 16.34 -6.19 -32.11
C GLU A 291 15.35 -5.11 -32.58
N GLY A 292 15.84 -4.02 -33.17
CA GLY A 292 15.02 -2.96 -33.78
C GLY A 292 14.22 -2.13 -32.77
N VAL A 293 14.61 -2.16 -31.50
CA VAL A 293 13.98 -1.36 -30.43
C VAL A 293 14.40 0.11 -30.52
N THR A 294 15.61 0.39 -31.01
CA THR A 294 16.16 1.75 -31.13
C THR A 294 16.93 1.95 -32.43
N GLY A 295 16.81 3.15 -33.01
CA GLY A 295 17.63 3.61 -34.12
C GLY A 295 18.74 4.58 -33.71
N GLY A 296 18.90 4.84 -32.41
CA GLY A 296 19.78 5.90 -31.90
C GLY A 296 19.11 7.27 -31.80
N CYS A 297 19.91 8.32 -31.59
CA CYS A 297 19.49 9.72 -31.49
C CYS A 297 19.70 10.51 -32.78
N THR A 298 20.62 10.10 -33.66
CA THR A 298 20.81 10.67 -35.00
C THR A 298 21.03 9.55 -36.01
N ALA A 299 20.60 9.76 -37.26
CA ALA A 299 20.72 8.75 -38.32
C ALA A 299 21.99 8.88 -39.18
N SER A 300 22.52 10.10 -39.37
CA SER A 300 23.68 10.35 -40.21
C SER A 300 24.55 11.51 -39.66
N PRO A 301 25.71 11.22 -39.03
CA PRO A 301 26.18 9.88 -38.67
C PRO A 301 25.25 9.21 -37.63
N PRO A 302 25.19 7.87 -37.59
CA PRO A 302 24.39 7.16 -36.61
C PRO A 302 25.00 7.35 -35.21
N ASN A 303 24.29 8.02 -34.30
CA ASN A 303 24.71 8.16 -32.90
C ASN A 303 23.66 7.53 -31.98
N TYR A 304 24.07 6.96 -30.87
CA TYR A 304 23.19 6.37 -29.86
C TYR A 304 22.85 7.32 -28.71
N CYS A 305 23.76 8.23 -28.37
CA CYS A 305 23.75 9.12 -27.21
C CYS A 305 23.67 8.35 -25.87
N PRO A 306 24.68 7.50 -25.53
CA PRO A 306 24.58 6.53 -24.43
C PRO A 306 24.39 7.14 -23.03
N ASP A 307 25.02 8.29 -22.76
CA ASP A 307 24.99 8.93 -21.43
C ASP A 307 23.82 9.90 -21.26
N GLY A 308 23.04 10.15 -22.33
CA GLY A 308 21.84 10.98 -22.26
C GLY A 308 20.70 10.28 -21.52
N PRO A 309 19.84 11.01 -20.81
CA PRO A 309 18.67 10.45 -20.15
C PRO A 309 17.64 9.96 -21.16
N VAL A 310 16.84 8.95 -20.77
CA VAL A 310 15.68 8.52 -21.53
C VAL A 310 14.48 9.39 -21.17
N THR A 311 13.82 10.00 -22.16
CA THR A 311 12.56 10.72 -21.94
C THR A 311 11.37 9.76 -21.86
N ARG A 312 10.28 10.18 -21.23
CA ARG A 312 9.05 9.37 -21.13
C ARG A 312 8.44 9.02 -22.49
N ALA A 313 8.52 9.93 -23.47
CA ALA A 313 8.10 9.65 -24.85
C ALA A 313 8.97 8.58 -25.51
N GLN A 314 10.30 8.64 -25.34
CA GLN A 314 11.21 7.59 -25.84
C GLN A 314 10.94 6.24 -25.17
N MET A 315 10.68 6.26 -23.86
CA MET A 315 10.37 5.07 -23.08
C MET A 315 9.11 4.35 -23.62
N ALA A 316 8.07 5.09 -24.02
CA ALA A 316 6.87 4.49 -24.63
C ALA A 316 7.19 3.70 -25.91
N VAL A 317 8.07 4.24 -26.76
CA VAL A 317 8.51 3.55 -27.98
C VAL A 317 9.32 2.31 -27.64
N PHE A 318 10.28 2.44 -26.73
CA PHE A 318 11.16 1.34 -26.35
C PHE A 318 10.39 0.16 -25.76
N LEU A 319 9.48 0.41 -24.82
CA LEU A 319 8.69 -0.63 -24.17
C LEU A 319 7.82 -1.39 -25.16
N LEU A 320 7.09 -0.68 -26.02
CA LEU A 320 6.16 -1.30 -26.96
C LEU A 320 6.91 -2.06 -28.07
N LYS A 321 8.04 -1.53 -28.57
CA LYS A 321 8.89 -2.29 -29.52
C LYS A 321 9.56 -3.49 -28.87
N ALA A 322 10.01 -3.37 -27.63
CA ALA A 322 10.59 -4.50 -26.90
C ALA A 322 9.54 -5.60 -26.64
N LYS A 323 8.30 -5.21 -26.30
CA LYS A 323 7.19 -6.13 -26.02
C LYS A 323 6.63 -6.84 -27.26
N TYR A 324 6.45 -6.10 -28.36
CA TYR A 324 5.76 -6.61 -29.56
C TYR A 324 6.68 -6.86 -30.76
N GLY A 325 7.96 -6.52 -30.64
CA GLY A 325 8.96 -6.66 -31.70
C GLY A 325 9.13 -5.41 -32.57
N SER A 326 10.19 -5.42 -33.39
CA SER A 326 10.65 -4.26 -34.17
C SER A 326 9.63 -3.70 -35.17
N GLY A 327 8.77 -4.57 -35.72
CA GLY A 327 7.73 -4.24 -36.70
C GLY A 327 6.44 -3.65 -36.10
N TYR A 328 6.32 -3.61 -34.78
CA TYR A 328 5.13 -3.09 -34.13
C TYR A 328 4.91 -1.60 -34.43
N THR A 329 3.67 -1.25 -34.77
CA THR A 329 3.20 0.13 -34.93
C THR A 329 1.88 0.28 -34.16
N PRO A 330 1.76 1.23 -33.22
CA PRO A 330 0.52 1.42 -32.47
C PRO A 330 -0.65 1.84 -33.36
N PRO A 331 -1.90 1.58 -32.93
CA PRO A 331 -3.09 2.12 -33.60
C PRO A 331 -3.06 3.66 -33.72
N PRO A 332 -3.70 4.24 -34.76
CA PRO A 332 -3.80 5.68 -34.90
C PRO A 332 -4.43 6.38 -33.68
N VAL A 333 -3.98 7.61 -33.40
CA VAL A 333 -4.39 8.38 -32.21
C VAL A 333 -5.89 8.69 -32.21
N GLY A 334 -6.51 8.90 -33.37
CA GLY A 334 -7.91 9.33 -33.45
C GLY A 334 -8.11 10.74 -32.87
N ALA A 335 -9.22 10.96 -32.15
CA ALA A 335 -9.61 12.29 -31.66
C ALA A 335 -8.74 12.82 -30.51
N GLY A 336 -7.98 11.97 -29.82
CA GLY A 336 -7.18 12.38 -28.67
C GLY A 336 -6.30 11.25 -28.13
N THR A 337 -5.26 11.67 -27.40
CA THR A 337 -4.31 10.77 -26.72
C THR A 337 -4.78 10.35 -25.33
N GLY A 338 -5.73 11.09 -24.75
CA GLY A 338 -6.12 10.97 -23.34
C GLY A 338 -5.29 11.83 -22.39
N PHE A 339 -4.31 12.58 -22.91
CA PHE A 339 -3.47 13.48 -22.11
C PHE A 339 -3.51 14.90 -22.67
N THR A 340 -3.60 15.89 -21.79
CA THR A 340 -3.75 17.32 -22.16
C THR A 340 -2.49 17.88 -22.82
N ASP A 341 -1.32 17.39 -22.43
CA ASP A 341 -0.01 17.84 -22.88
C ASP A 341 0.57 17.02 -24.05
N VAL A 342 -0.21 16.10 -24.63
CA VAL A 342 0.21 15.31 -25.79
C VAL A 342 -0.75 15.55 -26.95
N PRO A 343 -0.45 16.54 -27.82
CA PRO A 343 -1.21 16.77 -29.05
C PRO A 343 -1.23 15.52 -29.94
N THR A 344 -2.30 15.33 -30.72
CA THR A 344 -2.43 14.17 -31.64
C THR A 344 -1.36 14.14 -32.73
N THR A 345 -0.71 15.28 -32.99
CA THR A 345 0.40 15.45 -33.93
C THR A 345 1.78 15.24 -33.29
N TYR A 346 1.86 15.07 -31.97
CA TYR A 346 3.14 14.79 -31.31
C TYR A 346 3.70 13.47 -31.81
N TRP A 347 5.01 13.42 -32.09
CA TRP A 347 5.65 12.29 -32.77
C TRP A 347 5.45 10.94 -32.05
N ALA A 348 5.32 10.95 -30.72
CA ALA A 348 5.07 9.77 -29.90
C ALA A 348 3.60 9.58 -29.49
N ALA A 349 2.67 10.40 -29.99
CA ALA A 349 1.27 10.42 -29.52
C ALA A 349 0.60 9.03 -29.57
N ALA A 350 0.77 8.28 -30.67
CA ALA A 350 0.20 6.94 -30.82
C ALA A 350 0.81 5.93 -29.83
N TRP A 351 2.12 6.03 -29.58
CA TRP A 351 2.84 5.18 -28.63
C TRP A 351 2.41 5.46 -27.19
N ILE A 352 2.32 6.73 -26.82
CA ILE A 352 1.88 7.16 -25.49
C ILE A 352 0.44 6.71 -25.23
N LYS A 353 -0.46 6.92 -26.19
CA LYS A 353 -1.86 6.47 -26.11
C LYS A 353 -1.94 4.97 -25.92
N GLN A 354 -1.18 4.20 -26.69
CA GLN A 354 -1.17 2.74 -26.57
C GLN A 354 -0.61 2.28 -25.22
N LEU A 355 0.46 2.92 -24.73
CA LEU A 355 1.04 2.61 -23.42
C LEU A 355 0.03 2.82 -22.29
N ALA A 356 -0.78 3.89 -22.37
CA ALA A 356 -1.87 4.15 -21.43
C ALA A 356 -3.03 3.14 -21.58
N ALA A 357 -3.39 2.78 -22.81
CA ALA A 357 -4.43 1.78 -23.08
C ALA A 357 -4.08 0.40 -22.50
N GLU A 358 -2.80 0.08 -22.37
CA GLU A 358 -2.30 -1.15 -21.72
C GLU A 358 -2.18 -1.05 -20.19
N GLY A 359 -2.59 0.07 -19.58
CA GLY A 359 -2.51 0.28 -18.13
C GLY A 359 -1.09 0.43 -17.58
N ILE A 360 -0.09 0.59 -18.46
CA ILE A 360 1.33 0.72 -18.09
C ILE A 360 1.60 2.09 -17.46
N THR A 361 0.89 3.14 -17.90
CA THR A 361 1.05 4.51 -17.40
C THR A 361 -0.29 5.18 -17.11
N GLY A 362 -0.36 5.93 -16.02
CA GLY A 362 -1.45 6.87 -15.71
C GLY A 362 -1.09 8.33 -16.01
N GLY A 363 0.12 8.60 -16.52
CA GLY A 363 0.64 9.95 -16.71
C GLY A 363 1.53 10.43 -15.56
N CYS A 364 1.63 11.75 -15.39
CA CYS A 364 2.40 12.43 -14.34
C CYS A 364 1.53 13.30 -13.42
N GLY A 365 0.19 13.17 -13.50
CA GLY A 365 -0.76 13.97 -12.74
C GLY A 365 -1.40 15.09 -13.56
N GLY A 366 -2.52 15.64 -13.08
CA GLY A 366 -3.22 16.76 -13.73
C GLY A 366 -3.75 16.47 -15.15
N GLY A 367 -3.93 15.18 -15.52
CA GLY A 367 -4.29 14.78 -16.87
C GLY A 367 -3.15 14.85 -17.89
N ASN A 368 -1.89 14.98 -17.43
CA ASN A 368 -0.71 15.10 -18.29
C ASN A 368 0.11 13.81 -18.34
N PHE A 369 0.86 13.61 -19.42
CA PHE A 369 1.83 12.53 -19.59
C PHE A 369 3.27 12.93 -19.25
N CYS A 370 3.63 14.20 -19.43
CA CYS A 370 4.97 14.77 -19.33
C CYS A 370 5.97 14.12 -20.32
N PRO A 371 5.76 14.20 -21.64
CA PRO A 371 6.51 13.40 -22.63
C PRO A 371 8.02 13.69 -22.67
N ASP A 372 8.42 14.92 -22.42
CA ASP A 372 9.83 15.36 -22.51
C ASP A 372 10.58 15.23 -21.17
N ALA A 373 9.89 14.89 -20.08
CA ALA A 373 10.53 14.65 -18.80
C ALA A 373 11.39 13.38 -18.84
N SER A 374 12.53 13.43 -18.14
CA SER A 374 13.40 12.26 -17.97
C SER A 374 12.75 11.22 -17.06
N VAL A 375 12.97 9.94 -17.37
CA VAL A 375 12.47 8.82 -16.57
C VAL A 375 13.39 8.59 -15.37
N THR A 376 12.83 8.60 -14.16
CA THR A 376 13.54 8.18 -12.94
C THR A 376 13.60 6.65 -12.83
N ARG A 377 14.51 6.13 -12.02
CA ARG A 377 14.65 4.68 -11.77
C ARG A 377 13.40 4.08 -11.13
N ALA A 378 12.70 4.82 -10.27
CA ALA A 378 11.42 4.39 -9.71
C ALA A 378 10.34 4.25 -10.80
N GLN A 379 10.20 5.26 -11.68
CA GLN A 379 9.27 5.19 -12.81
C GLN A 379 9.61 4.07 -13.79
N MET A 380 10.91 3.87 -14.07
CA MET A 380 11.38 2.77 -14.89
C MET A 380 10.95 1.41 -14.33
N ALA A 381 11.03 1.20 -13.01
CA ALA A 381 10.60 -0.06 -12.40
C ALA A 381 9.13 -0.35 -12.69
N VAL A 382 8.25 0.63 -12.48
CA VAL A 382 6.82 0.51 -12.81
C VAL A 382 6.64 0.14 -14.28
N PHE A 383 7.31 0.86 -15.17
CA PHE A 383 7.17 0.65 -16.61
C PHE A 383 7.62 -0.75 -17.04
N LEU A 384 8.80 -1.20 -16.64
CA LEU A 384 9.33 -2.50 -17.04
C LEU A 384 8.51 -3.64 -16.45
N VAL A 385 8.18 -3.56 -15.15
CA VAL A 385 7.39 -4.59 -14.47
C VAL A 385 6.00 -4.73 -15.09
N LYS A 386 5.30 -3.62 -15.36
CA LYS A 386 3.97 -3.67 -15.99
C LYS A 386 4.04 -4.13 -17.44
N THR A 387 5.05 -3.71 -18.19
CA THR A 387 5.17 -4.04 -19.63
C THR A 387 5.45 -5.52 -19.83
N PHE A 388 6.37 -6.09 -19.05
CA PHE A 388 6.84 -7.47 -19.18
C PHE A 388 6.24 -8.44 -18.16
N ASN A 389 5.32 -7.97 -17.31
CA ASN A 389 4.69 -8.74 -16.24
C ASN A 389 5.71 -9.48 -15.36
N LEU A 390 6.74 -8.74 -14.92
CA LEU A 390 7.83 -9.31 -14.12
C LEU A 390 7.31 -9.77 -12.73
N PRO A 391 7.78 -10.91 -12.20
CA PRO A 391 7.26 -11.50 -10.96
C PRO A 391 7.53 -10.67 -9.72
#